data_AF-A0A2D0KYY1-F1
#
_entry.id   AF-A0A2D0KYY1-F1
#
_cell.length_a   1.000
_cell.length_b   1.000
_cell.length_c   1.000
_cell.angle_alpha   90.00
_cell.angle_beta   90.00
_cell.angle_gamma   90.00
#
_symmetry.space_group_name_H-M   'P 1'
#
loop_
_entity.id
_entity.type
_entity.pdbx_description
1 polymer ?
#
loop_
_entity_poly.entity_id
_entity_poly.type
_entity_poly.pdbx_seq_one_letter_code
_entity_poly.pdbx_strand_id
1 'polypeptide(L)'
;MANNINSQISYKTLFNDNPDLYCFPGLPEANDGPLAYLVELYQQIQMFEKDADKESARFLSQRRTDIEKLLLDSTNLNQTSSLLPLVIEALAEKVKNHINNNQPLTHSLADIHYPLSLPFHFPLKQTTTVLAKKEIPLLDLIQRADSKYPNFIDDNLSADSLQTAMMISSTLAPKLQALLLEKSQSSQKDFFEKYYGLKGDTIKAAGSLERLTIFTQQTGLTSQEAESLFAVNGIAEETKTHSIVTYSSNVTKPDNADKQFPSGANYAASYINAGKAPALLRTNSLSLISFSMLRDCHNRHLLHLCWFWIIKNLIPP
;
A
#
# COMPACT_ATOMS: atom_id res chain seq x y z
N MET A 1 80.18 4.26 12.61
CA MET A 1 79.82 2.82 12.64
C MET A 1 78.32 2.72 12.55
N ALA A 2 77.80 2.45 11.35
CA ALA A 2 76.37 2.39 11.09
C ALA A 2 75.90 0.95 11.27
N ASN A 3 75.09 0.69 12.30
CA ASN A 3 74.42 -0.60 12.49
C ASN A 3 73.27 -0.69 11.47
N ASN A 4 73.57 -1.28 10.32
CA ASN A 4 72.60 -1.64 9.31
C ASN A 4 71.87 -2.90 9.78
N ILE A 5 70.86 -2.73 10.65
CA ILE A 5 69.95 -3.82 11.01
C ILE A 5 69.05 -3.99 9.80
N ASN A 6 69.41 -4.90 8.90
CA ASN A 6 68.46 -5.47 7.95
C ASN A 6 67.34 -6.11 8.78
N SER A 7 66.25 -5.36 9.00
CA SER A 7 65.01 -5.90 9.53
C SER A 7 64.54 -6.95 8.53
N GLN A 8 64.85 -8.22 8.82
CA GLN A 8 64.36 -9.33 8.02
C GLN A 8 62.85 -9.18 7.91
N ILE A 9 62.34 -9.22 6.68
CA ILE A 9 60.92 -9.17 6.38
C ILE A 9 60.29 -10.39 7.04
N SER A 10 59.72 -10.19 8.22
CA SER A 10 59.01 -11.20 8.99
C SER A 10 57.52 -10.86 9.01
N TYR A 11 56.67 -11.87 9.17
CA TYR A 11 55.22 -11.67 9.29
C TYR A 11 54.89 -10.62 10.38
N LYS A 12 55.61 -10.67 11.51
CA LYS A 12 55.48 -9.71 12.61
C LYS A 12 55.76 -8.27 12.21
N THR A 13 56.79 -8.05 11.39
CA THR A 13 57.12 -6.70 10.88
C THR A 13 56.19 -6.20 9.78
N LEU A 14 55.57 -7.10 9.02
CA LEU A 14 54.64 -6.72 7.93
C LEU A 14 53.22 -6.44 8.42
N PHE A 15 52.74 -7.22 9.38
CA PHE A 15 51.35 -7.18 9.85
C PHE A 15 51.20 -6.70 11.29
N ASN A 16 52.30 -6.27 11.92
CA ASN A 16 52.33 -5.83 13.32
C ASN A 16 51.69 -6.86 14.27
N ASP A 17 52.04 -8.13 14.07
CA ASP A 17 51.51 -9.27 14.84
C ASP A 17 51.95 -9.18 16.31
N ASN A 18 51.01 -8.75 17.15
CA ASN A 18 51.17 -8.67 18.59
C ASN A 18 50.39 -9.81 19.25
N PRO A 19 51.05 -10.76 19.92
CA PRO A 19 50.38 -11.88 20.57
C PRO A 19 49.39 -11.47 21.68
N ASP A 20 49.55 -10.27 22.25
CA ASP A 20 48.60 -9.72 23.23
C ASP A 20 47.24 -9.33 22.59
N LEU A 21 47.18 -9.26 21.25
CA LEU A 21 45.95 -8.96 20.49
C LEU A 21 45.20 -10.22 20.06
N TYR A 22 45.62 -11.41 20.48
CA TYR A 22 44.87 -12.62 20.20
C TYR A 22 43.53 -12.61 20.94
N CYS A 23 42.45 -12.77 20.16
CA CYS A 23 41.09 -12.73 20.66
C CYS A 23 40.63 -14.11 21.16
N PHE A 24 39.69 -14.11 22.10
CA PHE A 24 38.96 -15.30 22.51
C PHE A 24 37.91 -15.69 21.46
N PRO A 25 37.56 -17.00 21.36
CA PRO A 25 36.54 -17.45 20.42
C PRO A 25 35.19 -16.78 20.73
N GLY A 26 34.48 -16.36 19.68
CA GLY A 26 33.18 -15.69 19.78
C GLY A 26 33.24 -14.18 20.02
N LEU A 27 34.43 -13.59 20.14
CA LEU A 27 34.60 -12.13 20.10
C LEU A 27 34.45 -11.59 18.66
N PRO A 28 34.06 -10.31 18.49
CA PRO A 28 33.87 -9.72 17.17
C PRO A 28 35.15 -9.70 16.31
N GLU A 29 36.33 -9.71 16.94
CA GLU A 29 37.64 -9.73 16.28
C GLU A 29 38.06 -11.13 15.82
N ALA A 30 37.28 -12.18 16.14
CA ALA A 30 37.60 -13.54 15.77
C ALA A 30 37.43 -13.78 14.26
N ASN A 31 38.47 -14.32 13.63
CA ASN A 31 38.49 -14.58 12.18
C ASN A 31 37.52 -15.69 11.75
N ASP A 32 37.13 -16.56 12.67
CA ASP A 32 36.13 -17.63 12.47
C ASP A 32 34.73 -17.22 12.92
N GLY A 33 34.55 -15.96 13.31
CA GLY A 33 33.30 -15.42 13.80
C GLY A 33 32.29 -15.06 12.70
N PRO A 34 31.01 -14.84 13.09
CA PRO A 34 29.96 -14.42 12.17
C PRO A 34 30.23 -13.05 11.52
N LEU A 35 30.96 -12.14 12.18
CA LEU A 35 31.32 -10.85 11.59
C LEU A 35 32.36 -11.02 10.48
N ALA A 36 33.37 -11.88 10.68
CA ALA A 36 34.34 -12.20 9.64
C ALA A 36 33.64 -12.80 8.41
N TYR A 37 32.68 -13.71 8.63
CA TYR A 37 31.85 -14.25 7.54
C TYR A 37 31.03 -13.17 6.82
N LEU A 38 30.43 -12.22 7.54
CA LEU A 38 29.69 -11.11 6.92
C LEU A 38 30.60 -10.23 6.06
N VAL A 39 31.81 -9.94 6.52
CA VAL A 39 32.80 -9.17 5.76
C VAL A 39 33.21 -9.92 4.49
N GLU A 40 33.43 -11.23 4.57
CA GLU A 40 33.75 -12.06 3.41
C GLU A 40 32.62 -12.06 2.39
N LEU A 41 31.36 -12.23 2.82
CA LEU A 41 30.19 -12.14 1.94
C LEU A 41 30.09 -10.78 1.26
N TYR A 42 30.33 -9.70 2.00
CA TYR A 42 30.29 -8.35 1.44
C TYR A 42 31.38 -8.14 0.39
N GLN A 43 32.61 -8.61 0.65
CA GLN A 43 33.71 -8.57 -0.31
C GLN A 43 33.39 -9.41 -1.56
N GLN A 44 32.80 -10.59 -1.39
CA GLN A 44 32.41 -11.45 -2.51
C GLN A 44 31.33 -10.78 -3.38
N ILE A 45 30.35 -10.13 -2.76
CA ILE A 45 29.34 -9.33 -3.48
C ILE A 45 30.01 -8.23 -4.28
N GLN A 46 30.95 -7.49 -3.67
CA GLN A 46 31.70 -6.45 -4.39
C GLN A 46 32.51 -7.02 -5.58
N MET A 47 33.04 -8.24 -5.49
CA MET A 47 33.70 -8.89 -6.61
C MET A 47 32.70 -9.18 -7.75
N PHE A 48 31.54 -9.75 -7.43
CA PHE A 48 30.50 -10.00 -8.44
C PHE A 48 29.97 -8.71 -9.07
N GLU A 49 29.84 -7.64 -8.29
CA GLU A 49 29.38 -6.35 -8.79
C GLU A 49 30.39 -5.65 -9.70
N LYS A 50 31.69 -5.94 -9.57
CA LYS A 50 32.72 -5.44 -10.50
C LYS A 50 32.61 -6.05 -11.89
N ASP A 51 32.23 -7.32 -11.96
CA ASP A 51 32.07 -8.07 -13.21
C ASP A 51 30.67 -7.89 -13.82
N ALA A 52 29.73 -7.33 -13.07
CA ALA A 52 28.36 -7.11 -13.50
C ALA A 52 28.23 -5.89 -14.45
N ASP A 53 27.28 -5.99 -15.37
CA ASP A 53 26.93 -4.88 -16.25
C ASP A 53 26.25 -3.74 -15.47
N LYS A 54 26.82 -2.53 -15.55
CA LYS A 54 26.41 -1.37 -14.74
C LYS A 54 25.03 -0.84 -15.08
N GLU A 55 24.54 -1.08 -16.29
CA GLU A 55 23.24 -0.57 -16.75
C GLU A 55 22.07 -1.46 -16.30
N SER A 56 22.30 -2.77 -16.16
CA SER A 56 21.28 -3.74 -15.75
C SER A 56 21.38 -4.18 -14.29
N ALA A 57 22.57 -4.12 -13.69
CA ALA A 57 22.79 -4.56 -12.32
C ALA A 57 22.30 -3.54 -11.29
N ARG A 58 21.52 -4.03 -10.31
CA ARG A 58 21.13 -3.25 -9.13
C ARG A 58 22.09 -3.53 -7.98
N PHE A 59 23.04 -2.64 -7.76
CA PHE A 59 24.05 -2.79 -6.72
C PHE A 59 23.47 -2.86 -5.32
N LEU A 60 24.18 -3.52 -4.41
CA LEU A 60 23.79 -3.65 -3.01
C LEU A 60 23.69 -2.28 -2.34
N SER A 61 24.64 -1.38 -2.62
CA SER A 61 24.63 0.00 -2.11
C SER A 61 23.37 0.78 -2.51
N GLN A 62 22.84 0.55 -3.72
CA GLN A 62 21.58 1.17 -4.16
C GLN A 62 20.35 0.53 -3.49
N ARG A 63 20.40 -0.78 -3.23
CA ARG A 63 19.28 -1.53 -2.65
C ARG A 63 19.18 -1.35 -1.13
N ARG A 64 20.31 -1.24 -0.43
CA ARG A 64 20.44 -1.23 1.04
C ARG A 64 21.66 -0.36 1.42
N THR A 65 21.43 0.95 1.47
CA THR A 65 22.43 1.95 1.89
C THR A 65 22.81 1.84 3.37
N ASP A 66 21.99 1.16 4.15
CA ASP A 66 22.15 0.91 5.58
C ASP A 66 23.26 -0.10 5.89
N ILE A 67 23.45 -1.12 5.03
CA ILE A 67 24.45 -2.18 5.26
C ILE A 67 25.88 -1.62 5.25
N GLU A 68 26.18 -0.65 4.39
CA GLU A 68 27.51 -0.02 4.33
C GLU A 68 27.82 0.82 5.57
N LYS A 69 26.78 1.33 6.24
CA LYS A 69 26.90 2.16 7.44
C LYS A 69 26.84 1.34 8.74
N LEU A 70 26.60 0.03 8.63
CA LEU A 70 26.45 -0.86 9.78
C LEU A 70 27.79 -1.00 10.51
N LEU A 71 27.81 -0.61 11.79
CA LEU A 71 28.98 -0.78 12.63
C LEU A 71 29.09 -2.24 13.09
N LEU A 72 30.26 -2.83 12.86
CA LEU A 72 30.56 -4.19 13.29
C LEU A 72 31.06 -4.16 14.73
N ASP A 73 30.12 -4.26 15.67
CA ASP A 73 30.40 -4.23 17.11
C ASP A 73 29.78 -5.43 17.84
N SER A 74 30.21 -5.66 19.07
CA SER A 74 29.70 -6.75 19.91
C SER A 74 28.24 -6.53 20.32
N THR A 75 27.76 -5.29 20.32
CA THR A 75 26.37 -4.95 20.61
C THR A 75 25.43 -5.42 19.51
N ASN A 76 25.68 -5.08 18.25
CA ASN A 76 24.92 -5.51 17.08
C ASN A 76 25.00 -7.01 16.88
N LEU A 77 26.13 -7.63 17.24
CA LEU A 77 26.28 -9.08 17.16
C LEU A 77 25.38 -9.84 18.14
N ASN A 78 25.26 -9.35 19.38
CA ASN A 78 24.57 -10.06 20.46
C ASN A 78 23.14 -9.57 20.70
N GLN A 79 22.77 -8.40 20.19
CA GLN A 79 21.45 -7.82 20.40
C GLN A 79 20.38 -8.59 19.62
N THR A 80 19.38 -9.09 20.35
CA THR A 80 18.18 -9.66 19.72
C THR A 80 17.24 -8.54 19.27
N SER A 81 17.00 -8.44 17.96
CA SER A 81 16.12 -7.45 17.36
C SER A 81 14.95 -8.12 16.65
N SER A 82 13.76 -7.50 16.70
CA SER A 82 12.60 -7.96 15.94
C SER A 82 12.77 -7.63 14.45
N LEU A 83 12.38 -8.57 13.58
CA LEU A 83 12.53 -8.42 12.13
C LEU A 83 11.65 -7.30 11.56
N LEU A 84 10.43 -7.14 12.07
CA LEU A 84 9.45 -6.21 11.49
C LEU A 84 9.88 -4.73 11.60
N PRO A 85 10.35 -4.23 12.77
CA PRO A 85 10.90 -2.89 12.88
C PRO A 85 12.05 -2.61 11.89
N LEU A 86 12.97 -3.56 11.72
CA LEU A 86 14.11 -3.40 10.80
C LEU A 86 13.64 -3.27 9.34
N VAL A 87 12.64 -4.05 8.94
CA VAL A 87 12.04 -3.94 7.60
C VAL A 87 11.34 -2.58 7.43
N ILE A 88 10.60 -2.12 8.44
CA ILE A 88 9.92 -0.83 8.41
C ILE A 88 10.93 0.32 8.31
N GLU A 89 12.03 0.25 9.07
CA GLU A 89 13.10 1.24 9.03
C GLU A 89 13.76 1.31 7.65
N ALA A 90 14.16 0.16 7.09
CA ALA A 90 14.75 0.09 5.75
C ALA A 90 13.81 0.62 4.65
N LEU A 91 12.50 0.38 4.79
CA LEU A 91 11.50 0.95 3.87
C LEU A 91 11.35 2.46 4.09
N ALA A 92 11.31 2.92 5.35
CA ALA A 92 11.16 4.33 5.68
C ALA A 92 12.34 5.17 5.17
N GLU A 93 13.58 4.67 5.26
CA GLU A 93 14.76 5.35 4.70
C GLU A 93 14.64 5.56 3.19
N LYS A 94 14.21 4.52 2.46
CA LYS A 94 13.99 4.64 1.02
C LYS A 94 12.93 5.67 0.67
N VAL A 95 11.83 5.68 1.42
CA VAL A 95 10.75 6.65 1.19
C VAL A 95 11.24 8.06 1.51
N LYS A 96 12.01 8.26 2.58
CA LYS A 96 12.64 9.56 2.91
C LYS A 96 13.54 10.07 1.79
N ASN A 97 14.31 9.20 1.13
CA ASN A 97 15.16 9.63 0.00
C ASN A 97 14.35 10.14 -1.20
N HIS A 98 13.09 9.73 -1.36
CA HIS A 98 12.22 10.14 -2.46
C HIS A 98 11.28 11.30 -2.11
N ILE A 99 11.05 11.56 -0.82
CA ILE A 99 10.19 12.64 -0.33
C ILE A 99 11.07 13.83 0.06
N ASN A 100 10.61 15.06 -0.19
CA ASN A 100 11.34 16.25 0.24
C ASN A 100 11.55 16.25 1.77
N ASN A 101 12.81 16.37 2.21
CA ASN A 101 13.26 16.27 3.61
C ASN A 101 12.65 17.26 4.61
N ASN A 102 11.82 18.21 4.16
CA ASN A 102 11.32 19.30 4.99
C ASN A 102 10.09 18.94 5.84
N GLN A 103 9.46 17.79 5.61
CA GLN A 103 8.25 17.36 6.34
C GLN A 103 8.43 15.97 6.97
N PRO A 104 7.79 15.70 8.12
CA PRO A 104 7.83 14.37 8.72
C PRO A 104 7.12 13.36 7.81
N LEU A 105 7.71 12.17 7.67
CA LEU A 105 7.21 11.08 6.82
C LEU A 105 5.72 10.80 7.01
N THR A 106 5.25 10.86 8.27
CA THR A 106 3.85 10.61 8.64
C THR A 106 2.88 11.62 8.03
N HIS A 107 3.28 12.88 7.88
CA HIS A 107 2.44 13.91 7.25
C HIS A 107 2.39 13.69 5.73
N SER A 108 3.55 13.42 5.11
CA SER A 108 3.59 13.18 3.66
C SER A 108 2.77 11.95 3.26
N LEU A 109 2.78 10.87 4.04
CA LEU A 109 1.95 9.69 3.79
C LEU A 109 0.45 9.95 3.93
N ALA A 110 0.06 10.93 4.75
CA ALA A 110 -1.34 11.33 4.90
C ALA A 110 -1.85 12.20 3.74
N ASP A 111 -0.95 12.78 2.94
CA ASP A 111 -1.30 13.66 1.82
C ASP A 111 -1.29 12.97 0.45
N ILE A 112 -0.61 11.82 0.34
CA ILE A 112 -0.48 11.05 -0.90
C ILE A 112 -1.80 10.36 -1.25
N HIS A 113 -2.16 10.37 -2.54
CA HIS A 113 -3.44 9.84 -3.06
C HIS A 113 -3.31 8.47 -3.73
N TYR A 114 -2.11 8.07 -4.13
CA TYR A 114 -1.83 6.80 -4.79
C TYR A 114 -0.53 6.21 -4.21
N PRO A 115 -0.48 4.90 -3.90
CA PRO A 115 -1.48 3.84 -4.10
C PRO A 115 -2.75 4.00 -3.25
N LEU A 116 -3.84 3.27 -3.57
CA LEU A 116 -5.13 3.36 -2.85
C LEU A 116 -5.07 2.92 -1.37
N SER A 117 -4.00 2.26 -0.94
CA SER A 117 -3.73 2.02 0.48
C SER A 117 -3.33 3.29 1.25
N LEU A 118 -3.00 4.37 0.52
CA LEU A 118 -2.80 5.72 1.01
C LEU A 118 -3.99 6.59 0.59
N PRO A 119 -4.34 7.65 1.33
CA PRO A 119 -3.58 8.29 2.42
C PRO A 119 -3.65 7.55 3.78
N PHE A 120 -2.48 7.44 4.43
CA PHE A 120 -2.35 6.82 5.75
C PHE A 120 -2.17 7.88 6.84
N HIS A 121 -3.18 8.05 7.70
CA HIS A 121 -3.15 9.01 8.80
C HIS A 121 -2.74 8.34 10.12
N PHE A 122 -1.44 8.38 10.42
CA PHE A 122 -0.84 7.71 11.58
C PHE A 122 -1.51 8.06 12.93
N PRO A 123 -1.80 9.34 13.27
CA PRO A 123 -2.41 9.67 14.56
C PRO A 123 -3.79 9.04 14.75
N LEU A 124 -4.60 8.95 13.68
CA LEU A 124 -5.93 8.32 13.74
C LEU A 124 -5.82 6.81 13.94
N LYS A 125 -4.85 6.16 13.28
CA LYS A 125 -4.63 4.73 13.48
C LYS A 125 -4.14 4.42 14.89
N GLN A 126 -3.29 5.28 15.44
CA GLN A 126 -2.81 5.17 16.82
C GLN A 126 -3.96 5.34 17.82
N THR A 127 -4.78 6.38 17.68
CA THR A 127 -5.91 6.61 18.60
C THR A 127 -6.93 5.48 18.53
N THR A 128 -7.34 5.06 17.33
CA THR A 128 -8.28 3.94 17.16
C THR A 128 -7.74 2.64 17.73
N THR A 129 -6.45 2.35 17.59
CA THR A 129 -5.82 1.15 18.15
C THR A 129 -5.78 1.19 19.68
N VAL A 130 -5.45 2.34 20.28
CA VAL A 130 -5.48 2.53 21.73
C VAL A 130 -6.90 2.38 22.28
N LEU A 131 -7.89 2.97 21.59
CA LEU A 131 -9.30 2.90 21.97
C LEU A 131 -9.86 1.50 21.84
N ALA A 132 -9.53 0.77 20.77
CA ALA A 132 -9.89 -0.63 20.60
C ALA A 132 -9.33 -1.50 21.73
N LYS A 133 -8.07 -1.29 22.15
CA LYS A 133 -7.48 -1.99 23.29
C LYS A 133 -8.15 -1.65 24.63
N LYS A 134 -8.76 -0.48 24.74
CA LYS A 134 -9.51 -0.04 25.92
C LYS A 134 -10.99 -0.38 25.86
N GLU A 135 -11.47 -0.97 24.76
CA GLU A 135 -12.88 -1.27 24.50
C GLU A 135 -13.78 -0.03 24.58
N ILE A 136 -13.23 1.16 24.26
CA ILE A 136 -13.98 2.42 24.25
C ILE A 136 -14.26 2.80 22.80
N PRO A 137 -15.52 2.90 22.36
CA PRO A 137 -15.82 3.34 21.01
C PRO A 137 -15.46 4.82 20.85
N LEU A 138 -14.88 5.18 19.69
CA LEU A 138 -14.45 6.55 19.39
C LEU A 138 -15.61 7.55 19.46
N LEU A 139 -16.81 7.12 19.02
CA LEU A 139 -18.02 7.95 19.07
C LEU A 139 -18.36 8.37 20.50
N ASP A 140 -18.38 7.43 21.45
CA ASP A 140 -18.69 7.73 22.86
C ASP A 140 -17.71 8.72 23.46
N LEU A 141 -16.42 8.59 23.14
CA LEU A 141 -15.40 9.49 23.65
C LEU A 141 -15.63 10.92 23.13
N ILE A 142 -15.87 11.07 21.82
CA ILE A 142 -16.10 12.38 21.21
C ILE A 142 -17.40 12.98 21.73
N GLN A 143 -18.46 12.17 21.84
CA GLN A 143 -19.74 12.61 22.37
C GLN A 143 -19.59 13.08 23.82
N ARG A 144 -18.93 12.33 24.71
CA ARG A 144 -18.72 12.75 26.11
C ARG A 144 -17.85 14.02 26.24
N ALA A 145 -17.03 14.33 25.24
CA ALA A 145 -16.25 15.56 25.22
C ALA A 145 -17.07 16.79 24.78
N ASP A 146 -18.24 16.59 24.15
CA ASP A 146 -19.14 17.67 23.78
C ASP A 146 -19.92 18.19 24.99
N SER A 147 -19.94 19.52 25.15
CA SER A 147 -20.76 20.22 26.14
C SER A 147 -22.26 19.92 26.05
N LYS A 148 -22.76 19.55 24.86
CA LYS A 148 -24.18 19.26 24.61
C LYS A 148 -24.56 17.80 24.86
N TYR A 149 -23.62 16.98 25.33
CA TYR A 149 -23.89 15.60 25.67
C TYR A 149 -24.71 15.50 26.97
N PRO A 150 -25.75 14.65 27.04
CA PRO A 150 -26.24 13.75 25.98
C PRO A 150 -27.16 14.42 24.93
N ASN A 151 -26.86 14.17 23.65
CA ASN A 151 -27.53 14.81 22.51
C ASN A 151 -29.01 14.40 22.29
N PHE A 152 -29.52 13.43 23.06
CA PHE A 152 -30.88 12.89 22.90
C PHE A 152 -31.93 13.56 23.81
N ILE A 153 -31.54 14.45 24.72
CA ILE A 153 -32.48 15.06 25.69
C ILE A 153 -33.12 16.34 25.13
N ASP A 154 -32.36 17.18 24.42
CA ASP A 154 -32.77 18.57 24.10
C ASP A 154 -33.01 18.82 22.59
N ASP A 155 -33.58 17.87 21.85
CA ASP A 155 -33.79 17.96 20.39
C ASP A 155 -32.49 18.18 19.57
N ASN A 156 -31.33 17.93 20.19
CA ASN A 156 -29.99 18.11 19.63
C ASN A 156 -29.54 16.97 18.69
N LEU A 157 -30.47 16.13 18.21
CA LEU A 157 -30.18 15.05 17.27
C LEU A 157 -29.68 15.56 15.91
N SER A 158 -30.09 16.77 15.53
CA SER A 158 -29.64 17.44 14.31
C SER A 158 -28.42 18.34 14.54
N ALA A 159 -27.84 18.38 15.74
CA ALA A 159 -26.74 19.27 16.05
C ALA A 159 -25.52 18.98 15.16
N ASP A 160 -24.92 20.04 14.60
CA ASP A 160 -23.69 19.95 13.79
C ASP A 160 -22.55 19.22 14.52
N SER A 161 -22.48 19.34 15.85
CA SER A 161 -21.48 18.65 16.66
C SER A 161 -21.68 17.14 16.66
N LEU A 162 -22.92 16.65 16.68
CA LEU A 162 -23.23 15.22 16.58
C LEU A 162 -22.92 14.69 15.17
N GLN A 163 -23.30 15.42 14.13
CA GLN A 163 -22.98 15.03 12.74
C GLN A 163 -21.45 14.95 12.55
N THR A 164 -20.72 15.92 13.08
CA THR A 164 -19.26 15.94 13.07
C THR A 164 -18.68 14.76 13.86
N ALA A 165 -19.22 14.47 15.04
CA ALA A 165 -18.80 13.33 15.85
C ALA A 165 -19.04 11.99 15.14
N MET A 166 -20.20 11.81 14.51
CA MET A 166 -20.52 10.64 13.69
C MET A 166 -19.55 10.51 12.52
N MET A 167 -19.28 11.61 11.81
CA MET A 167 -18.32 11.63 10.70
C MET A 167 -16.91 11.23 11.15
N ILE A 168 -16.39 11.80 12.23
CA ILE A 168 -15.07 11.46 12.79
C ILE A 168 -15.05 10.00 13.29
N SER A 169 -16.15 9.53 13.88
CA SER A 169 -16.27 8.16 14.39
C SER A 169 -16.25 7.08 13.30
N SER A 170 -16.48 7.44 12.04
CA SER A 170 -16.38 6.51 10.89
C SER A 170 -14.98 5.92 10.69
N THR A 171 -13.99 6.37 11.48
CA THR A 171 -12.56 5.97 11.42
C THR A 171 -11.89 6.26 10.09
N LEU A 172 -12.56 7.03 9.22
CA LEU A 172 -12.02 7.44 7.94
C LEU A 172 -11.01 8.57 8.13
N ALA A 173 -9.85 8.47 7.48
CA ALA A 173 -8.83 9.52 7.56
C ALA A 173 -9.39 10.88 7.06
N PRO A 174 -8.97 12.03 7.62
CA PRO A 174 -9.49 13.34 7.20
C PRO A 174 -9.31 13.59 5.70
N LYS A 175 -8.17 13.17 5.15
CA LYS A 175 -7.90 13.26 3.72
C LYS A 175 -8.85 12.38 2.90
N LEU A 176 -9.15 11.17 3.37
CA LEU A 176 -10.13 10.29 2.73
C LEU A 176 -11.54 10.90 2.79
N GLN A 177 -11.94 11.49 3.92
CA GLN A 177 -13.23 12.20 4.03
C GLN A 177 -13.31 13.36 3.02
N ALA A 178 -12.27 14.18 2.94
CA ALA A 178 -12.18 15.27 1.96
C ALA A 178 -12.24 14.73 0.53
N LEU A 179 -11.60 13.59 0.26
CA LEU A 179 -11.66 12.93 -1.04
C LEU A 179 -13.05 12.43 -1.36
N LEU A 180 -13.82 11.89 -0.41
CA LEU A 180 -15.20 11.47 -0.68
C LEU A 180 -16.11 12.65 -1.03
N LEU A 181 -15.83 13.84 -0.49
CA LEU A 181 -16.62 15.06 -0.71
C LEU A 181 -16.18 15.83 -1.97
N GLU A 182 -15.02 15.52 -2.54
CA GLU A 182 -14.50 16.21 -3.72
C GLU A 182 -15.37 15.95 -4.96
N LYS A 183 -15.58 16.98 -5.78
CA LYS A 183 -16.25 16.81 -7.08
C LYS A 183 -15.29 16.12 -8.05
N SER A 184 -15.77 15.12 -8.79
CA SER A 184 -14.97 14.38 -9.80
C SER A 184 -14.22 15.33 -10.75
N GLN A 185 -12.88 15.25 -10.72
CA GLN A 185 -11.95 15.99 -11.60
C GLN A 185 -11.45 15.15 -12.78
N SER A 186 -12.16 14.08 -13.12
CA SER A 186 -11.84 13.10 -14.17
C SER A 186 -11.63 13.65 -15.59
N SER A 187 -11.96 14.91 -15.86
CA SER A 187 -11.65 15.61 -17.11
C SER A 187 -10.26 16.26 -17.11
N GLN A 188 -9.60 16.36 -15.95
CA GLN A 188 -8.25 16.90 -15.83
C GLN A 188 -7.21 15.89 -16.31
N LYS A 189 -6.14 16.39 -16.92
CA LYS A 189 -5.05 15.57 -17.45
C LYS A 189 -4.35 14.77 -16.35
N ASP A 190 -4.21 15.36 -15.18
CA ASP A 190 -3.42 14.80 -14.07
C ASP A 190 -4.23 13.84 -13.19
N PHE A 191 -5.53 13.65 -13.46
CA PHE A 191 -6.42 12.84 -12.63
C PHE A 191 -5.94 11.38 -12.53
N PHE A 192 -5.66 10.74 -13.67
CA PHE A 192 -5.25 9.33 -13.70
C PHE A 192 -3.85 9.11 -13.11
N GLU A 193 -2.97 10.10 -13.23
CA GLU A 193 -1.65 10.06 -12.60
C GLU A 193 -1.78 10.21 -11.08
N LYS A 194 -2.57 11.18 -10.61
CA LYS A 194 -2.74 11.47 -9.18
C LYS A 194 -3.45 10.36 -8.40
N TYR A 195 -4.53 9.80 -8.96
CA TYR A 195 -5.40 8.85 -8.24
C TYR A 195 -5.14 7.37 -8.58
N TYR A 196 -4.56 7.08 -9.74
CA TYR A 196 -4.35 5.71 -10.24
C TYR A 196 -2.91 5.42 -10.68
N GLY A 197 -1.97 6.38 -10.51
CA GLY A 197 -0.56 6.17 -10.85
C GLY A 197 -0.26 5.97 -12.34
N LEU A 198 -1.23 6.22 -13.23
CA LEU A 198 -1.09 6.00 -14.67
C LEU A 198 -0.62 7.26 -15.38
N LYS A 199 0.62 7.21 -15.88
CA LYS A 199 1.22 8.28 -16.69
C LYS A 199 0.77 8.17 -18.15
N GLY A 200 0.33 9.27 -18.74
CA GLY A 200 0.02 9.36 -20.17
C GLY A 200 -1.23 10.16 -20.50
N ASP A 201 -1.65 10.09 -21.76
CA ASP A 201 -2.86 10.76 -22.23
C ASP A 201 -4.11 10.15 -21.58
N THR A 202 -5.05 11.01 -21.17
CA THR A 202 -6.26 10.65 -20.41
C THR A 202 -7.06 9.52 -21.06
N ILE A 203 -7.14 9.52 -22.39
CA ILE A 203 -7.88 8.51 -23.16
C ILE A 203 -7.17 7.16 -23.12
N LYS A 204 -5.83 7.15 -23.23
CA LYS A 204 -5.02 5.94 -23.17
C LYS A 204 -4.96 5.36 -21.76
N ALA A 205 -4.89 6.23 -20.74
CA ALA A 205 -4.95 5.83 -19.34
C ALA A 205 -6.31 5.19 -19.00
N ALA A 206 -7.41 5.81 -19.43
CA ALA A 206 -8.75 5.25 -19.30
C ALA A 206 -8.87 3.89 -20.01
N GLY A 207 -8.44 3.80 -21.28
CA GLY A 207 -8.44 2.52 -22.01
C GLY A 207 -7.54 1.44 -21.40
N SER A 208 -6.52 1.83 -20.63
CA SER A 208 -5.68 0.88 -19.89
C SER A 208 -6.39 0.37 -18.63
N LEU A 209 -7.10 1.23 -17.91
CA LEU A 209 -7.92 0.84 -16.75
C LEU A 209 -9.11 -0.04 -17.11
N GLU A 210 -9.54 -0.07 -18.37
CA GLU A 210 -10.53 -1.05 -18.82
C GLU A 210 -10.05 -2.49 -18.63
N ARG A 211 -8.74 -2.75 -18.62
CA ARG A 211 -8.21 -4.10 -18.46
C ARG A 211 -8.27 -4.50 -16.99
N LEU A 212 -8.87 -5.66 -16.70
CA LEU A 212 -9.00 -6.16 -15.33
C LEU A 212 -7.64 -6.28 -14.63
N THR A 213 -6.61 -6.75 -15.32
CA THR A 213 -5.26 -6.89 -14.75
C THR A 213 -4.65 -5.56 -14.35
N ILE A 214 -4.84 -4.51 -15.14
CA ILE A 214 -4.33 -3.17 -14.83
C ILE A 214 -5.19 -2.56 -13.72
N PHE A 215 -6.51 -2.71 -13.79
CA PHE A 215 -7.42 -2.21 -12.76
C PHE A 215 -7.11 -2.82 -11.38
N THR A 216 -6.95 -4.14 -11.27
CA THR A 216 -6.61 -4.81 -10.01
C THR A 216 -5.24 -4.39 -9.51
N GLN A 217 -4.25 -4.27 -10.40
CA GLN A 217 -2.90 -3.82 -10.02
C GLN A 217 -2.89 -2.37 -9.49
N GLN A 218 -3.61 -1.45 -10.14
CA GLN A 218 -3.64 -0.05 -9.71
C GLN A 218 -4.52 0.16 -8.47
N THR A 219 -5.62 -0.59 -8.32
CA THR A 219 -6.53 -0.45 -7.16
C THR A 219 -6.10 -1.25 -5.94
N GLY A 220 -5.23 -2.26 -6.12
CA GLY A 220 -4.87 -3.21 -5.06
C GLY A 220 -5.95 -4.25 -4.76
N LEU A 221 -7.04 -4.28 -5.53
CA LEU A 221 -8.11 -5.28 -5.38
C LEU A 221 -7.69 -6.63 -5.94
N THR A 222 -8.14 -7.71 -5.30
CA THR A 222 -8.09 -9.06 -5.86
C THR A 222 -9.11 -9.22 -7.00
N SER A 223 -8.94 -10.22 -7.87
CA SER A 223 -9.92 -10.50 -8.93
C SER A 223 -11.32 -10.78 -8.39
N GLN A 224 -11.41 -11.46 -7.25
CA GLN A 224 -12.69 -11.78 -6.60
C GLN A 224 -13.36 -10.53 -6.02
N GLU A 225 -12.60 -9.64 -5.39
CA GLU A 225 -13.12 -8.37 -4.90
C GLU A 225 -13.59 -7.49 -6.07
N ALA A 226 -12.84 -7.45 -7.17
CA ALA A 226 -13.27 -6.74 -8.38
C ALA A 226 -14.56 -7.34 -8.95
N GLU A 227 -14.67 -8.66 -9.05
CA GLU A 227 -15.91 -9.34 -9.47
C GLU A 227 -17.10 -8.98 -8.56
N SER A 228 -16.88 -8.94 -7.25
CA SER A 228 -17.90 -8.53 -6.28
C SER A 228 -18.28 -7.05 -6.38
N LEU A 229 -17.32 -6.16 -6.68
CA LEU A 229 -17.54 -4.74 -6.94
C LEU A 229 -18.48 -4.56 -8.14
N PHE A 230 -18.30 -5.35 -9.19
CA PHE A 230 -19.14 -5.31 -10.38
C PHE A 230 -20.40 -6.19 -10.28
N ALA A 231 -20.58 -6.92 -9.17
CA ALA A 231 -21.63 -7.91 -8.92
C ALA A 231 -21.73 -8.99 -10.01
N VAL A 232 -20.57 -9.48 -10.45
CA VAL A 232 -20.38 -10.50 -11.49
C VAL A 232 -19.75 -11.76 -10.86
N ASN A 233 -20.14 -12.96 -11.28
CA ASN A 233 -19.58 -14.23 -10.79
C ASN A 233 -18.87 -14.98 -11.94
N GLY A 234 -17.77 -14.41 -12.43
CA GLY A 234 -17.03 -14.93 -13.59
C GLY A 234 -17.28 -14.20 -14.92
N ILE A 235 -16.44 -14.50 -15.91
CA ILE A 235 -16.44 -13.80 -17.21
C ILE A 235 -17.72 -14.17 -17.97
N ALA A 236 -18.41 -13.17 -18.52
CA ALA A 236 -19.56 -13.42 -19.37
C ALA A 236 -19.13 -14.05 -20.70
N GLU A 237 -19.76 -15.17 -21.04
CA GLU A 237 -19.75 -15.72 -22.40
C GLU A 237 -20.97 -15.16 -23.16
N GLU A 238 -20.95 -15.16 -24.49
CA GLU A 238 -21.93 -14.48 -25.37
C GLU A 238 -23.41 -14.78 -25.05
N THR A 239 -23.71 -15.83 -24.28
CA THR A 239 -25.08 -16.31 -24.01
C THR A 239 -25.48 -16.32 -22.53
N LYS A 240 -24.57 -16.06 -21.57
CA LYS A 240 -24.88 -16.11 -20.13
C LYS A 240 -24.17 -14.99 -19.35
N THR A 241 -24.96 -14.17 -18.67
CA THR A 241 -24.44 -13.21 -17.69
C THR A 241 -24.40 -13.89 -16.32
N HIS A 242 -23.20 -14.03 -15.74
CA HIS A 242 -23.04 -14.56 -14.39
C HIS A 242 -23.13 -13.39 -13.40
N SER A 243 -24.18 -13.32 -12.58
CA SER A 243 -24.31 -12.29 -11.55
C SER A 243 -24.34 -12.89 -10.14
N ILE A 244 -23.78 -12.16 -9.18
CA ILE A 244 -23.85 -12.49 -7.75
C ILE A 244 -25.23 -12.12 -7.17
N VAL A 245 -25.97 -11.22 -7.82
CA VAL A 245 -27.27 -10.77 -7.33
C VAL A 245 -28.28 -11.91 -7.44
N THR A 246 -28.88 -12.28 -6.31
CA THR A 246 -29.87 -13.35 -6.22
C THR A 246 -31.15 -12.83 -5.58
N TYR A 247 -32.28 -13.44 -5.91
CA TYR A 247 -33.53 -13.16 -5.21
C TYR A 247 -33.52 -13.78 -3.82
N SER A 248 -34.02 -13.03 -2.83
CA SER A 248 -34.38 -13.61 -1.54
C SER A 248 -35.48 -14.67 -1.72
N SER A 249 -35.49 -15.68 -0.85
CA SER A 249 -36.53 -16.73 -0.82
C SER A 249 -37.96 -16.22 -0.62
N ASN A 250 -38.12 -14.97 -0.20
CA ASN A 250 -39.39 -14.37 0.24
C ASN A 250 -40.08 -13.54 -0.85
N VAL A 251 -39.55 -13.53 -2.09
CA VAL A 251 -40.07 -12.70 -3.19
C VAL A 251 -40.43 -13.57 -4.39
N THR A 252 -41.63 -13.38 -4.92
CA THR A 252 -42.11 -14.03 -6.14
C THR A 252 -41.29 -13.54 -7.33
N LYS A 253 -40.66 -14.47 -8.07
CA LYS A 253 -39.81 -14.12 -9.21
C LYS A 253 -40.68 -13.61 -10.37
N PRO A 254 -40.32 -12.46 -11.00
CA PRO A 254 -41.02 -11.98 -12.18
C PRO A 254 -40.76 -12.89 -13.39
N ASP A 255 -41.69 -12.91 -14.35
CA ASP A 255 -41.63 -13.77 -15.55
C ASP A 255 -40.39 -13.50 -16.45
N ASN A 256 -39.77 -12.32 -16.31
CA ASN A 256 -38.53 -11.92 -17.00
C ASN A 256 -37.23 -12.37 -16.27
N ALA A 257 -37.33 -13.32 -15.33
CA ALA A 257 -36.18 -13.84 -14.58
C ALA A 257 -35.16 -14.61 -15.45
N ASP A 258 -35.50 -14.85 -16.72
CA ASP A 258 -34.68 -15.63 -17.62
C ASP A 258 -33.67 -14.75 -18.36
N LYS A 259 -32.43 -14.80 -17.86
CA LYS A 259 -31.13 -14.47 -18.51
C LYS A 259 -30.50 -13.09 -18.23
N GLN A 260 -31.24 -12.08 -17.78
CA GLN A 260 -30.68 -10.71 -17.64
C GLN A 260 -31.09 -9.95 -16.36
N PHE A 261 -32.00 -10.51 -15.57
CA PHE A 261 -32.50 -9.93 -14.32
C PHE A 261 -32.70 -11.02 -13.24
N PRO A 262 -32.17 -10.86 -12.02
CA PRO A 262 -31.45 -9.72 -11.48
C PRO A 262 -29.98 -9.76 -11.89
N SER A 263 -29.38 -8.59 -12.15
CA SER A 263 -27.96 -8.50 -12.53
C SER A 263 -27.32 -7.26 -11.93
N GLY A 264 -25.98 -7.24 -11.89
CA GLY A 264 -25.19 -6.08 -11.44
C GLY A 264 -25.46 -4.78 -12.23
N ALA A 265 -26.11 -4.85 -13.40
CA ALA A 265 -26.53 -3.67 -14.14
C ALA A 265 -27.81 -3.02 -13.58
N ASN A 266 -28.61 -3.77 -12.80
CA ASN A 266 -29.94 -3.36 -12.36
C ASN A 266 -30.02 -3.03 -10.85
N TYR A 267 -29.00 -3.43 -10.09
CA TYR A 267 -28.88 -3.21 -8.64
C TYR A 267 -27.63 -2.39 -8.33
N ALA A 268 -27.28 -2.18 -7.06
CA ALA A 268 -26.25 -1.24 -6.59
C ALA A 268 -24.95 -1.14 -7.41
N ALA A 269 -24.51 -2.22 -8.07
CA ALA A 269 -23.38 -2.19 -9.00
C ALA A 269 -23.65 -1.40 -10.30
N SER A 270 -24.88 -0.93 -10.56
CA SER A 270 -25.27 -0.09 -11.70
C SER A 270 -24.62 1.29 -11.62
N TYR A 271 -24.40 1.79 -10.40
CA TYR A 271 -23.63 3.00 -10.10
C TYR A 271 -22.13 2.85 -10.34
N ILE A 272 -21.67 1.63 -10.63
CA ILE A 272 -20.29 1.35 -10.99
C ILE A 272 -20.25 1.00 -12.48
N ASN A 273 -21.07 0.05 -12.93
CA ASN A 273 -21.14 -0.45 -14.30
C ASN A 273 -21.79 0.50 -15.31
N ALA A 274 -22.19 1.71 -14.90
CA ALA A 274 -23.02 2.62 -15.71
C ALA A 274 -24.32 1.97 -16.21
N GLY A 275 -24.86 0.99 -15.46
CA GLY A 275 -26.04 0.22 -15.87
C GLY A 275 -25.85 -0.69 -17.09
N LYS A 276 -24.61 -0.99 -17.50
CA LYS A 276 -24.33 -1.85 -18.66
C LYS A 276 -24.13 -3.31 -18.27
N ALA A 277 -24.69 -4.21 -19.07
CA ALA A 277 -24.48 -5.66 -18.98
C ALA A 277 -23.99 -6.20 -20.35
N PRO A 278 -22.99 -7.11 -20.39
CA PRO A 278 -22.17 -7.56 -19.27
C PRO A 278 -21.10 -6.52 -18.85
N ALA A 279 -20.80 -6.47 -17.55
CA ALA A 279 -19.78 -5.56 -17.02
C ALA A 279 -18.35 -6.04 -17.37
N LEU A 280 -18.15 -7.37 -17.39
CA LEU A 280 -16.90 -8.05 -17.73
C LEU A 280 -17.01 -8.77 -19.07
N LEU A 281 -16.10 -8.46 -19.99
CA LEU A 281 -16.05 -9.03 -21.34
C LEU A 281 -14.68 -9.62 -21.62
N ARG A 282 -14.66 -10.80 -22.25
CA ARG A 282 -13.43 -11.34 -22.85
C ARG A 282 -13.24 -10.69 -24.22
N THR A 283 -12.05 -10.15 -24.47
CA THR A 283 -11.71 -9.63 -25.81
C THR A 283 -10.90 -10.66 -26.60
N ASN A 284 -11.16 -10.77 -27.91
CA ASN A 284 -10.56 -11.80 -28.78
C ASN A 284 -9.06 -11.61 -29.04
N SER A 285 -8.44 -10.51 -28.58
CA SER A 285 -6.99 -10.36 -28.59
C SER A 285 -6.40 -10.93 -27.30
N LEU A 286 -5.89 -12.16 -27.38
CA LEU A 286 -5.00 -12.81 -26.39
C LEU A 286 -5.36 -12.57 -24.92
N SER A 287 -6.26 -13.38 -24.35
CA SER A 287 -6.43 -13.54 -22.89
C SER A 287 -6.75 -12.27 -22.07
N LEU A 288 -7.22 -11.19 -22.70
CA LEU A 288 -7.51 -9.94 -22.00
C LEU A 288 -9.00 -9.85 -21.63
N ILE A 289 -9.26 -9.65 -20.34
CA ILE A 289 -10.57 -9.34 -19.77
C ILE A 289 -10.67 -7.82 -19.63
N SER A 290 -11.70 -7.24 -20.23
CA SER A 290 -11.94 -5.80 -20.23
C SER A 290 -13.32 -5.44 -19.68
N PHE A 291 -13.44 -4.27 -19.08
CA PHE A 291 -14.71 -3.71 -18.59
C PHE A 291 -15.37 -2.80 -19.64
N SER A 292 -16.69 -2.81 -19.71
CA SER A 292 -17.47 -1.93 -20.61
C SER A 292 -17.67 -0.50 -20.06
N MET A 293 -17.23 -0.26 -18.82
CA MET A 293 -17.50 0.95 -18.02
C MET A 293 -16.88 2.25 -18.58
N LEU A 294 -15.71 2.20 -19.21
CA LEU A 294 -14.96 3.41 -19.60
C LEU A 294 -15.17 3.84 -21.05
N ARG A 295 -15.94 3.06 -21.83
CA ARG A 295 -16.19 3.32 -23.25
C ARG A 295 -17.11 4.54 -23.48
N ASP A 296 -17.96 4.89 -22.50
CA ASP A 296 -18.76 6.12 -22.50
C ASP A 296 -18.21 7.12 -21.47
N CYS A 297 -17.25 7.92 -21.92
CA CYS A 297 -16.55 8.97 -21.18
C CYS A 297 -17.44 10.16 -20.71
N HIS A 298 -18.76 10.03 -20.73
CA HIS A 298 -19.71 11.12 -20.42
C HIS A 298 -20.16 11.15 -18.95
N ASN A 299 -20.16 10.01 -18.23
CA ASN A 299 -20.52 9.94 -16.82
C ASN A 299 -19.33 9.57 -15.93
N ARG A 300 -18.41 10.52 -15.78
CA ARG A 300 -17.15 10.33 -15.04
C ARG A 300 -17.24 10.50 -13.51
N HIS A 301 -18.45 10.57 -12.96
CA HIS A 301 -18.69 10.49 -11.51
C HIS A 301 -18.42 9.09 -10.93
N LEU A 302 -18.36 8.07 -11.79
CA LEU A 302 -18.34 6.64 -11.41
C LEU A 302 -16.98 6.15 -10.89
N LEU A 303 -15.86 6.77 -11.32
CA LEU A 303 -14.51 6.44 -10.80
C LEU A 303 -14.33 6.82 -9.32
N HIS A 304 -15.09 7.82 -8.86
CA HIS A 304 -15.14 8.22 -7.46
C HIS A 304 -15.91 7.22 -6.60
N LEU A 305 -16.91 6.54 -7.19
CA LEU A 305 -17.71 5.51 -6.55
C LEU A 305 -16.97 4.16 -6.47
N CYS A 306 -16.13 3.84 -7.46
CA CYS A 306 -15.18 2.73 -7.32
C CYS A 306 -14.25 2.96 -6.12
N TRP A 307 -13.70 4.17 -6.00
CA TRP A 307 -12.93 4.59 -4.82
C TRP A 307 -13.75 4.47 -3.51
N PHE A 308 -15.00 4.90 -3.51
CA PHE A 308 -15.92 4.80 -2.36
C PHE A 308 -16.10 3.36 -1.85
N TRP A 309 -16.27 2.40 -2.76
CA TRP A 309 -16.41 0.98 -2.39
C TRP A 309 -15.07 0.35 -1.98
N ILE A 310 -13.97 0.70 -2.66
CA ILE A 310 -12.62 0.22 -2.33
C ILE A 310 -12.22 0.66 -0.91
N ILE A 311 -12.45 1.93 -0.55
CA ILE A 311 -12.16 2.46 0.78
C ILE A 311 -12.96 1.74 1.88
N LYS A 312 -14.22 1.38 1.61
CA LYS A 312 -15.08 0.70 2.58
C LYS A 312 -14.68 -0.76 2.85
N ASN A 313 -14.07 -1.44 1.87
CA ASN A 313 -13.66 -2.85 2.00
C ASN A 313 -12.17 -3.06 2.35
N LEU A 314 -11.30 -2.05 2.16
CA LEU A 314 -9.89 -2.11 2.60
C LEU A 314 -9.69 -1.78 4.08
N ILE A 315 -10.73 -1.30 4.78
CA ILE A 315 -10.71 -1.12 6.23
C ILE A 315 -11.25 -2.42 6.85
N PRO A 316 -10.41 -3.30 7.43
CA PRO A 316 -10.93 -4.40 8.23
C PRO A 316 -11.71 -3.84 9.42
N PRO A 317 -12.74 -4.55 9.92
CA PRO A 317 -13.54 -4.12 11.07
C PRO A 317 -12.70 -3.82 12.31
#